data_AF-A0A417H9S7-F1
#
_entry.id   AF-A0A417H9S7-F1
#
_cell.length_a   1.000
_cell.length_b   1.000
_cell.length_c   1.000
_cell.angle_alpha   90.00
_cell.angle_beta   90.00
_cell.angle_gamma   90.00
#
_symmetry.space_group_name_H-M   'P 1'
#
loop_
_entity.id
_entity.type
_entity.pdbx_description
1 polymer ?
#
loop_
_entity_poly.entity_id
_entity_poly.type
_entity_poly.pdbx_seq_one_letter_code
_entity_poly.pdbx_strand_id
1 'polypeptide(L)'
;MTQEATCGTAGMQIRTCSTCGLTETMTIQPTGQHVPEDNADPAKSTYCTVCGALIKAGEGSASFTDVAESDYFHDAVIWAVDKGITDGLTATSFGPEFSCTRAQIVTFLWRAR
;
A
#
# COMPACT_ATOMS: atom_id res chain seq x y z
N MET A 1 -20.99 1.06 -13.70
CA MET A 1 -19.75 1.82 -13.94
C MET A 1 -18.63 1.03 -13.29
N THR A 2 -17.62 0.63 -14.05
CA THR A 2 -16.41 0.01 -13.48
C THR A 2 -15.48 1.13 -13.04
N GLN A 3 -15.08 1.14 -11.77
CA GLN A 3 -14.08 2.07 -11.26
C GLN A 3 -12.78 1.29 -11.08
N GLU A 4 -11.70 1.75 -11.69
CA GLU A 4 -10.38 1.15 -11.46
C GLU A 4 -9.94 1.43 -10.03
N ALA A 5 -9.33 0.43 -9.39
CA ALA A 5 -8.74 0.63 -8.07
C ALA A 5 -7.52 1.54 -8.20
N THR A 6 -7.34 2.45 -7.25
CA THR A 6 -6.15 3.28 -7.15
C THR A 6 -5.27 2.79 -5.99
N CYS A 7 -4.15 3.46 -5.74
CA CYS A 7 -3.27 3.16 -4.61
C CYS A 7 -3.98 3.21 -3.25
N GLY A 8 -4.89 4.19 -3.07
CA GLY A 8 -5.56 4.46 -1.79
C GLY A 8 -7.07 4.28 -1.81
N THR A 9 -7.67 3.93 -2.95
CA THR A 9 -9.13 3.79 -3.07
C THR A 9 -9.48 2.49 -3.75
N ALA A 10 -10.42 1.76 -3.15
CA ALA A 10 -10.92 0.52 -3.70
C ALA A 10 -11.63 0.78 -5.04
N GLY A 11 -11.41 -0.11 -6.00
CA GLY A 11 -12.10 -0.13 -7.28
C GLY A 11 -13.30 -1.06 -7.26
N MET A 12 -14.07 -1.03 -8.34
CA MET A 12 -15.24 -1.87 -8.55
C MET A 12 -15.21 -2.46 -9.96
N GLN A 13 -15.12 -3.78 -10.05
CA GLN A 13 -15.21 -4.52 -11.31
C GLN A 13 -16.58 -5.17 -11.42
N ILE A 14 -17.23 -5.00 -12.57
CA ILE A 14 -18.46 -5.69 -12.90
C ILE A 14 -18.09 -6.86 -13.81
N ARG A 15 -18.47 -8.08 -13.42
CA ARG A 15 -18.33 -9.27 -14.26
C ARG A 15 -19.71 -9.70 -14.72
N THR A 16 -19.87 -9.89 -16.02
CA THR A 16 -21.11 -10.37 -16.61
C THR A 16 -20.97 -11.85 -16.93
N CYS A 17 -21.88 -12.68 -16.45
CA CYS A 17 -21.93 -14.08 -16.82
C CYS A 17 -22.32 -14.21 -18.30
N SER A 18 -21.47 -14.85 -19.10
CA SER A 18 -21.72 -15.06 -20.54
C SER A 18 -22.91 -15.96 -20.85
N THR A 19 -23.35 -16.77 -19.87
CA THR A 19 -24.42 -17.76 -20.06
C THR A 19 -25.80 -17.23 -19.66
N CYS A 20 -25.90 -16.50 -18.54
CA CYS A 20 -27.18 -16.03 -18.01
C CYS A 20 -27.33 -14.50 -17.97
N GLY A 21 -26.28 -13.74 -18.30
CA GLY A 21 -26.32 -12.27 -18.37
C GLY A 21 -26.35 -11.57 -17.01
N LEU A 22 -26.41 -12.30 -15.89
CA LEU A 22 -26.33 -11.72 -14.55
C LEU A 22 -24.97 -11.05 -14.35
N THR A 23 -25.01 -9.84 -13.79
CA THR A 23 -23.83 -9.05 -13.46
C THR A 23 -23.55 -9.13 -11.97
N GLU A 24 -22.31 -9.44 -11.62
CA GLU A 24 -21.83 -9.45 -10.25
C GLU A 24 -20.78 -8.36 -10.07
N THR A 25 -20.88 -7.65 -8.95
CA THR A 25 -20.00 -6.53 -8.62
C THR A 25 -18.97 -7.01 -7.60
N MET A 26 -17.70 -6.94 -7.98
CA MET A 26 -16.58 -7.30 -7.11
C MET A 26 -15.76 -6.05 -6.74
N THR A 27 -15.42 -5.93 -5.47
CA THR A 27 -14.53 -4.87 -4.98
C THR A 27 -13.08 -5.27 -5.23
N ILE A 28 -12.31 -4.40 -5.90
CA ILE A 28 -10.87 -4.53 -6.03
C ILE A 28 -10.23 -3.71 -4.91
N GLN A 29 -9.41 -4.35 -4.07
CA GLN A 29 -8.74 -3.67 -2.97
C GLN A 29 -7.66 -2.70 -3.48
N PRO A 30 -7.37 -1.60 -2.77
CA PRO A 30 -6.27 -0.71 -3.12
C PRO A 30 -4.94 -1.46 -3.03
N THR A 31 -3.95 -1.06 -3.82
CA THR A 31 -2.60 -1.66 -3.76
C THR A 31 -1.81 -1.21 -2.55
N GLY A 32 -2.15 -0.06 -1.94
CA GLY A 32 -1.46 0.49 -0.77
C GLY A 32 -0.04 1.02 -1.03
N GLN A 33 0.56 0.61 -2.14
CA GLN A 33 1.81 1.13 -2.66
C GLN A 33 1.53 2.23 -3.68
N HIS A 34 2.02 3.44 -3.42
CA HIS A 34 2.16 4.47 -4.42
C HIS A 34 3.20 4.08 -5.46
N VAL A 35 2.98 4.46 -6.72
CA VAL A 35 3.93 4.19 -7.82
C VAL A 35 4.58 5.52 -8.19
N PRO A 36 5.89 5.71 -7.92
CA PRO A 36 6.62 6.89 -8.36
C PRO A 36 6.61 7.02 -9.89
N GLU A 37 6.86 8.22 -10.40
CA GLU A 37 7.16 8.38 -11.83
C GLU A 37 8.43 7.59 -12.22
N ASP A 38 8.47 7.06 -13.45
CA ASP A 38 9.48 6.07 -13.91
C ASP A 38 10.95 6.56 -13.86
N ASN A 39 11.18 7.85 -13.61
CA ASN A 39 12.51 8.48 -13.48
C ASN A 39 12.62 9.36 -12.21
N ALA A 40 11.86 9.03 -11.16
CA ALA A 40 11.89 9.78 -9.91
C ALA A 40 13.32 9.84 -9.34
N ASP A 41 13.81 11.06 -9.12
CA ASP A 41 15.04 11.29 -8.36
C ASP A 41 14.77 10.94 -6.89
N PRO A 42 15.47 9.94 -6.30
CA PRO A 42 15.20 9.50 -4.93
C PRO A 42 15.46 10.59 -3.88
N ALA A 43 16.18 11.67 -4.24
CA ALA A 43 16.41 12.83 -3.39
C ALA A 43 15.31 13.90 -3.50
N LYS A 44 14.29 13.74 -4.34
CA LYS A 44 13.20 14.70 -4.54
C LYS A 44 11.84 14.08 -4.28
N SER A 45 10.92 14.90 -3.79
CA SER A 45 9.51 14.52 -3.69
C SER A 45 8.93 14.41 -5.09
N THR A 46 8.16 13.35 -5.35
CA THR A 46 7.45 13.12 -6.61
C THR A 46 5.96 12.89 -6.35
N TYR A 47 5.17 12.65 -7.39
CA TYR A 47 3.75 12.31 -7.28
C TYR A 47 3.49 10.89 -7.77
N CYS A 48 2.48 10.24 -7.20
CA CYS A 48 2.04 8.94 -7.66
C CYS A 48 1.30 9.07 -8.99
N THR A 49 1.71 8.29 -10.00
CA THR A 49 1.08 8.30 -11.33
C THR A 49 -0.33 7.70 -11.33
N VAL A 50 -0.69 6.91 -10.31
CA VAL A 50 -1.99 6.21 -10.21
C VAL A 50 -3.03 7.01 -9.42
N CYS A 51 -2.67 7.65 -8.30
CA CYS A 51 -3.61 8.39 -7.45
C CYS A 51 -3.27 9.87 -7.22
N GLY A 52 -2.13 10.38 -7.72
CA GLY A 52 -1.74 11.79 -7.61
C GLY A 52 -1.27 12.25 -6.22
N ALA A 53 -1.17 11.34 -5.24
CA ALA A 53 -0.62 11.65 -3.92
C ALA A 53 0.87 12.04 -4.01
N LEU A 54 1.31 12.93 -3.12
CA LEU A 54 2.73 13.29 -2.99
C LEU A 54 3.49 12.15 -2.29
N ILE A 55 4.60 11.73 -2.87
CA ILE A 55 5.57 10.80 -2.29
C ILE A 55 6.79 11.65 -1.92
N LYS A 56 7.09 11.83 -0.62
CA LYS A 56 8.18 12.72 -0.22
C LYS A 56 9.56 12.09 -0.43
N ALA A 57 10.54 12.97 -0.63
CA ALA A 57 11.94 12.57 -0.76
C ALA A 57 12.39 11.82 0.50
N GLY A 58 12.93 10.61 0.34
CA GLY A 58 13.40 9.78 1.45
C GLY A 58 12.32 8.96 2.16
N GLU A 59 11.06 9.03 1.71
CA GLU A 59 9.98 8.15 2.16
C GLU A 59 9.79 6.99 1.18
N GLY A 60 9.60 5.79 1.71
CA GLY A 60 9.18 4.62 0.96
C GLY A 60 7.80 4.82 0.35
N SER A 61 7.55 4.20 -0.79
CA SER A 61 6.30 4.37 -1.55
C SER A 61 5.06 3.72 -0.91
N ALA A 62 5.15 3.26 0.34
CA ALA A 62 4.06 2.61 1.05
C ALA A 62 3.14 3.63 1.72
N SER A 63 1.83 3.44 1.62
CA SER A 63 0.82 4.26 2.27
C SER A 63 -0.13 3.38 3.08
N PHE A 64 -0.12 3.58 4.40
CA PHE A 64 -1.03 2.89 5.31
C PHE A 64 -2.04 3.88 5.86
N THR A 65 -3.30 3.48 5.88
CA THR A 65 -4.42 4.28 6.39
C THR A 65 -4.42 4.40 7.91
N ASP A 66 -3.67 3.54 8.60
CA ASP A 66 -3.53 3.46 10.05
C ASP A 66 -2.13 3.88 10.56
N VAL A 67 -1.35 4.56 9.71
CA VAL A 67 -0.06 5.17 10.07
C VAL A 67 -0.07 6.60 9.56
N ALA A 68 -0.27 7.56 10.46
CA ALA A 68 -0.25 8.98 10.12
C ALA A 68 1.19 9.52 10.10
N GLU A 69 1.45 10.54 9.28
CA GLU A 69 2.76 11.24 9.25
C GLU A 69 3.20 11.77 10.63
N SER A 70 2.24 12.02 11.53
CA SER A 70 2.50 12.48 12.89
C SER A 70 2.87 11.37 13.89
N ASP A 71 2.72 10.10 13.51
CA ASP A 71 2.96 8.99 14.40
C ASP A 71 4.47 8.75 14.60
N TYR A 72 4.89 8.49 15.84
CA TYR A 72 6.31 8.34 16.17
C TYR A 72 6.99 7.17 15.44
N PHE A 73 6.20 6.20 14.95
CA PHE A 73 6.68 5.03 14.21
C PHE A 73 6.53 5.17 12.70
N HIS A 74 5.97 6.28 12.19
CA HIS A 74 5.75 6.51 10.76
C HIS A 74 7.01 6.22 9.94
N ASP A 75 8.09 6.94 10.23
CA ASP A 75 9.34 6.83 9.47
C ASP A 75 9.96 5.43 9.56
N ALA A 76 9.81 4.77 10.71
CA ALA A 76 10.31 3.41 10.91
C ALA A 76 9.52 2.38 10.10
N VAL A 77 8.20 2.53 10.02
CA VAL A 77 7.33 1.68 9.21
C VAL A 77 7.64 1.86 7.73
N ILE A 78 7.70 3.11 7.29
CA ILE A 78 8.00 3.45 5.90
C ILE A 78 9.37 2.93 5.48
N TRP A 79 10.39 3.10 6.32
CA TRP A 79 11.72 2.51 6.09
C TRP A 79 11.69 0.99 6.01
N ALA A 80 10.93 0.33 6.90
CA ALA A 80 10.84 -1.12 6.91
C ALA A 80 10.19 -1.65 5.62
N VAL A 81 9.18 -0.96 5.08
CA VAL A 81 8.59 -1.36 3.80
C VAL A 81 9.52 -1.10 2.63
N ASP A 82 10.20 0.05 2.60
CA ASP A 82 11.20 0.36 1.56
C ASP A 82 12.32 -0.70 1.50
N LYS A 83 12.76 -1.18 2.67
CA LYS A 83 13.77 -2.23 2.78
C LYS A 83 13.22 -3.63 2.55
N GLY A 84 11.93 -3.78 2.26
CA GLY A 84 11.27 -5.07 2.07
C GLY A 84 11.24 -5.93 3.34
N ILE A 85 11.35 -5.31 4.52
CA ILE A 85 11.30 -6.00 5.81
C ILE A 85 9.87 -6.42 6.13
N THR A 86 8.88 -5.61 5.76
CA THR A 86 7.46 -5.86 5.98
C THR A 86 6.64 -5.27 4.85
N ASP A 87 5.46 -5.84 4.59
CA ASP A 87 4.49 -5.36 3.60
C ASP A 87 3.22 -4.82 4.28
N GLY A 88 3.19 -4.78 5.63
CA GLY A 88 1.99 -4.52 6.43
C GLY A 88 1.13 -5.77 6.67
N LEU A 89 -0.03 -5.59 7.30
CA LEU A 89 -1.05 -6.65 7.48
C LEU A 89 -1.90 -6.81 6.22
N THR A 90 -2.25 -5.69 5.61
CA THR A 90 -2.93 -5.63 4.31
C THR A 90 -2.24 -4.58 3.46
N ALA A 91 -2.65 -4.46 2.19
CA ALA A 91 -2.16 -3.41 1.32
C ALA A 91 -2.21 -2.02 1.98
N THR A 92 -3.29 -1.69 2.69
CA THR A 92 -3.50 -0.34 3.24
C THR A 92 -3.44 -0.26 4.77
N SER A 93 -3.09 -1.34 5.48
CA SER A 93 -3.01 -1.33 6.94
C SER A 93 -1.74 -2.00 7.44
N PHE A 94 -1.01 -1.29 8.29
CA PHE A 94 0.16 -1.79 8.98
C PHE A 94 -0.19 -2.52 10.29
N GLY A 95 -1.22 -2.05 10.99
CA GLY A 95 -1.72 -2.60 12.25
C GLY A 95 -0.81 -2.35 13.47
N PRO A 96 -0.41 -1.09 13.76
CA PRO A 96 0.50 -0.80 14.87
C PRO A 96 -0.05 -1.19 16.25
N GLU A 97 -1.38 -1.17 16.41
CA GLU A 97 -2.07 -1.52 17.67
C GLU A 97 -2.28 -3.04 17.85
N PHE A 98 -1.96 -3.85 16.84
CA PHE A 98 -2.12 -5.31 16.92
C PHE A 98 -0.90 -5.97 17.55
N SER A 99 -1.13 -7.05 18.29
CA SER A 99 -0.05 -7.85 18.85
C SER A 99 0.74 -8.55 17.74
N CYS A 100 2.06 -8.31 17.72
CA CYS A 100 2.95 -8.96 16.79
C CYS A 100 3.22 -10.41 17.22
N THR A 101 2.96 -11.36 16.33
CA THR A 101 3.24 -12.78 16.58
C THR A 101 4.74 -13.06 16.56
N ARG A 102 5.19 -14.09 17.27
CA ARG A 102 6.61 -14.52 17.25
C ARG A 102 7.11 -14.81 15.84
N ALA A 103 6.25 -15.36 14.98
CA ALA A 103 6.58 -15.64 13.59
C ALA A 103 6.82 -14.35 12.77
N GLN A 104 6.02 -13.31 12.98
CA GLN A 104 6.20 -12.00 12.33
C GLN A 104 7.52 -11.35 12.75
N ILE A 105 7.84 -11.34 14.06
CA ILE A 105 9.11 -10.79 14.55
C ILE A 105 10.32 -11.50 13.91
N VAL A 106 10.31 -12.83 13.87
CA VAL A 106 11.40 -13.60 13.23
C VAL A 106 11.49 -13.30 11.73
N THR A 107 10.37 -13.09 11.06
CA THR A 107 10.33 -12.73 9.64
C THR A 107 10.95 -11.36 9.39
N PHE A 108 10.65 -10.36 10.22
CA PHE A 108 11.27 -9.03 10.12
C PHE A 108 12.78 -9.11 10.30
N LEU A 109 13.24 -9.83 11.34
CA LEU A 109 14.67 -10.02 11.59
C LEU A 109 15.38 -10.74 10.43
N TRP A 110 14.74 -11.73 9.82
CA TRP A 110 15.30 -12.46 8.68
C TRP A 110 15.46 -11.58 7.43
N ARG A 111 14.51 -10.67 7.20
CA ARG A 111 14.51 -9.75 6.05
C ARG A 111 15.43 -8.55 6.26
N ALA A 112 15.72 -8.17 7.51
CA ALA A 112 16.53 -7.00 7.86
C ALA A 112 18.07 -7.19 7.76
N ARG A 113 18.53 -8.18 7.00
CA ARG A 113 19.96 -8.54 6.87
C ARG A 113 20.61 -7.92 5.63
#